data_AF-A0A255ZQX3-F1
#
_entry.id   AF-A0A255ZQX3-F1
#
_cell.length_a   1.000
_cell.length_b   1.000
_cell.length_c   1.000
_cell.angle_alpha   90.00
_cell.angle_beta   90.00
_cell.angle_gamma   90.00
#
_symmetry.space_group_name_H-M   'P 1'
#
loop_
_entity.id
_entity.type
_entity.pdbx_description
1 polymer ?
#
loop_
_entity_poly.entity_id
_entity_poly.type
_entity_poly.pdbx_seq_one_letter_code
_entity_poly.pdbx_strand_id
1 'polypeptide(L)'
;MKDNFEVIAGAFEKAGIDVATAEYSITAYSLNTDLSFKFSNRAEFLDFLGLREPDDTKKIEKIDASFTDQGIDAANFFYVNFYQPRKIIEM
;
A
#
# COMPACT_ATOMS: atom_id res chain seq x y z
N MET A 1 -12.09 -12.27 4.22
CA MET A 1 -11.73 -11.06 3.45
C MET A 1 -10.69 -11.43 2.40
N LYS A 2 -11.05 -12.24 1.40
CA LYS A 2 -10.17 -12.53 0.23
C LYS A 2 -10.49 -11.61 -0.95
N ASP A 3 -11.69 -11.05 -0.96
CA ASP A 3 -12.26 -10.26 -2.04
C ASP A 3 -11.47 -8.98 -2.36
N ASN A 4 -10.90 -8.31 -1.35
CA ASN A 4 -10.10 -7.09 -1.57
C ASN A 4 -8.79 -7.40 -2.31
N PHE A 5 -8.18 -8.57 -2.07
CA PHE A 5 -6.92 -8.94 -2.72
C PHE A 5 -7.11 -9.18 -4.21
N GLU A 6 -8.20 -9.84 -4.60
CA GLU A 6 -8.52 -10.10 -6.02
C GLU A 6 -8.81 -8.80 -6.78
N VAL A 7 -9.52 -7.86 -6.15
CA VAL A 7 -9.79 -6.53 -6.73
C VAL A 7 -8.51 -5.75 -6.94
N ILE A 8 -7.62 -5.77 -5.94
CA ILE A 8 -6.34 -5.08 -6.01
C ILE A 8 -5.46 -5.71 -7.09
N ALA A 9 -5.26 -7.04 -7.07
CA ALA A 9 -4.48 -7.76 -8.05
C ALA A 9 -4.97 -7.52 -9.50
N GLY A 10 -6.29 -7.53 -9.72
CA GLY A 10 -6.86 -7.22 -11.03
C GLY A 10 -6.62 -5.77 -11.48
N ALA A 11 -6.56 -4.80 -10.55
CA ALA A 11 -6.19 -3.43 -10.86
C ALA A 11 -4.70 -3.30 -11.21
N PHE A 12 -3.83 -4.03 -10.51
CA PHE A 12 -2.41 -4.13 -10.83
C PHE A 12 -2.17 -4.70 -12.23
N GLU A 13 -2.84 -5.80 -12.58
CA GLU A 13 -2.76 -6.40 -13.92
C GLU A 13 -3.25 -5.44 -15.01
N LYS A 14 -4.38 -4.76 -14.80
CA LYS A 14 -4.90 -3.75 -15.74
C LYS A 14 -3.96 -2.56 -15.91
N ALA A 15 -3.28 -2.15 -14.85
CA ALA A 15 -2.34 -1.04 -14.87
C ALA A 15 -0.93 -1.46 -15.34
N GLY A 16 -0.68 -2.76 -15.56
CA GLY A 16 0.63 -3.27 -15.95
C GLY A 16 1.70 -3.02 -14.88
N ILE A 17 1.32 -3.11 -13.60
CA ILE A 17 2.20 -2.86 -12.46
C ILE A 17 2.48 -4.19 -11.76
N ASP A 18 3.75 -4.49 -11.54
CA ASP A 18 4.13 -5.63 -10.72
C ASP A 18 4.04 -5.26 -9.24
N VAL A 19 3.26 -6.02 -8.47
CA VAL A 19 3.01 -5.79 -7.04
C VAL A 19 4.32 -5.74 -6.24
N ALA A 20 5.35 -6.49 -6.64
CA ALA A 20 6.64 -6.51 -5.95
C ALA A 20 7.46 -5.23 -6.18
N THR A 21 7.15 -4.47 -7.23
CA THR A 21 7.86 -3.22 -7.58
C THR A 21 7.03 -1.97 -7.40
N ALA A 22 5.74 -2.14 -7.09
CA ALA A 22 4.81 -1.04 -6.92
C ALA A 22 5.22 -0.13 -5.77
N GLU A 23 5.32 1.17 -6.06
CA GLU A 23 5.42 2.16 -5.01
C GLU A 23 4.02 2.51 -4.51
N TYR A 24 3.93 2.96 -3.26
CA TYR A 24 2.67 3.34 -2.65
C TYR A 24 2.83 4.55 -1.74
N SER A 25 1.73 5.29 -1.60
CA SER A 25 1.60 6.41 -0.68
C SER A 25 0.35 6.27 0.16
N ILE A 26 0.52 6.43 1.47
CA ILE A 26 -0.56 6.35 2.46
C ILE A 26 -1.13 7.77 2.65
N THR A 27 -2.46 7.88 2.55
CA THR A 27 -3.20 9.14 2.68
C THR A 27 -4.47 8.93 3.51
N ALA A 28 -4.95 9.99 4.19
CA ALA A 28 -6.22 9.94 4.91
C ALA A 28 -7.46 9.97 3.98
N TYR A 29 -7.26 10.27 2.70
CA TYR A 29 -8.30 10.44 1.69
C TYR A 29 -7.96 9.68 0.40
N SER A 30 -8.97 9.32 -0.38
CA SER A 30 -8.76 8.69 -1.70
C SER A 30 -8.25 9.71 -2.71
N LEU A 31 -7.29 9.31 -3.55
CA LEU A 31 -6.86 10.10 -4.71
C LEU A 31 -7.76 9.91 -5.94
N ASN A 32 -8.86 9.16 -5.79
CA ASN A 32 -9.84 8.89 -6.85
C ASN A 32 -9.20 8.27 -8.10
N THR A 33 -8.20 7.40 -7.90
CA THR A 33 -7.59 6.60 -8.95
C THR A 33 -8.02 5.14 -8.81
N ASP A 34 -7.95 4.37 -9.89
CA ASP A 34 -8.22 2.92 -9.87
C ASP A 34 -7.22 2.14 -8.99
N LEU A 35 -6.15 2.79 -8.51
CA LEU A 35 -5.12 2.24 -7.65
C LEU A 35 -5.18 2.80 -6.22
N SER A 36 -6.25 3.51 -5.87
CA SER A 36 -6.54 3.98 -4.51
C SER A 36 -7.41 2.97 -3.78
N PHE A 37 -6.84 2.27 -2.79
CA PHE A 37 -7.57 1.29 -1.99
C PHE A 37 -7.70 1.74 -0.55
N LYS A 38 -8.89 1.53 0.01
CA LYS A 38 -9.16 1.79 1.42
C LYS A 38 -8.77 0.57 2.25
N PHE A 39 -8.00 0.81 3.30
CA PHE A 39 -7.69 -0.17 4.33
C PHE A 39 -8.33 0.24 5.65
N SER A 40 -8.85 -0.74 6.39
CA SER A 40 -9.55 -0.51 7.65
C SER A 40 -8.60 -0.13 8.78
N ASN A 41 -7.38 -0.63 8.76
CA ASN A 41 -6.33 -0.42 9.75
C ASN A 41 -4.98 -0.97 9.25
N ARG A 42 -3.91 -0.71 10.02
CA ARG A 42 -2.56 -1.21 9.76
C ARG A 42 -2.49 -2.71 9.56
N ALA A 43 -3.17 -3.50 10.40
CA ALA A 43 -3.07 -4.96 10.35
C ALA A 43 -3.61 -5.52 9.02
N GLU A 44 -4.70 -4.95 8.51
CA GLU A 44 -5.25 -5.31 7.20
C GLU A 44 -4.27 -4.99 6.05
N PHE A 45 -3.57 -3.85 6.14
CA PHE A 45 -2.56 -3.48 5.16
C PHE A 45 -1.32 -4.37 5.22
N LEU A 46 -0.85 -4.72 6.41
CA LEU A 46 0.29 -5.64 6.58
C LEU A 46 -0.02 -7.05 6.07
N ASP A 47 -1.24 -7.55 6.33
CA ASP A 47 -1.71 -8.84 5.81
C ASP A 47 -1.79 -8.83 4.28
N PHE A 48 -2.27 -7.72 3.69
CA PHE A 48 -2.28 -7.53 2.24
C PHE A 48 -0.87 -7.58 1.62
N LEU A 49 0.11 -6.96 2.28
CA LEU A 49 1.51 -7.01 1.83
C LEU A 49 2.19 -8.35 2.15
N GLY A 50 1.50 -9.27 2.85
CA GLY A 50 2.07 -10.53 3.30
C GLY A 50 3.19 -10.39 4.31
N LEU A 51 3.30 -9.23 4.97
CA LEU A 51 4.38 -8.94 5.92
C LEU A 51 4.09 -9.58 7.26
N ARG A 52 5.06 -10.34 7.78
CA ARG A 52 4.92 -11.02 9.07
C ARG A 52 6.15 -10.77 9.93
N GLU A 53 5.93 -10.47 11.20
CA GLU A 53 7.00 -10.47 12.18
C GLU A 53 7.41 -11.91 12.51
N PRO A 54 8.71 -12.18 12.72
CA PRO A 54 9.82 -11.22 12.81
C PRO A 54 10.59 -10.97 11.49
N ASP A 55 10.29 -11.68 10.40
CA ASP A 55 11.07 -11.60 9.16
C ASP A 55 11.01 -10.23 8.47
N ASP A 56 9.88 -9.53 8.56
CA ASP A 56 9.63 -8.26 7.87
C ASP A 56 9.71 -7.01 8.77
N THR A 57 10.26 -7.11 9.99
CA THR A 57 10.27 -6.00 10.98
C THR A 57 10.72 -4.67 10.37
N LYS A 58 11.79 -4.64 9.56
CA LYS A 58 12.28 -3.40 8.93
C LYS A 58 11.29 -2.76 7.95
N LYS A 59 10.51 -3.56 7.21
CA LYS A 59 9.49 -3.03 6.29
C LYS A 59 8.29 -2.51 7.07
N ILE A 60 7.91 -3.24 8.12
CA ILE A 60 6.84 -2.85 9.04
C ILE A 60 7.19 -1.50 9.70
N GLU A 61 8.42 -1.34 10.22
CA GLU A 61 8.91 -0.08 10.78
C GLU A 61 8.87 1.09 9.78
N LYS A 62 9.20 0.84 8.51
CA LYS A 62 9.09 1.86 7.45
C LYS A 62 7.64 2.28 7.20
N ILE A 63 6.72 1.33 7.20
CA ILE A 63 5.29 1.60 7.04
C ILE A 63 4.77 2.42 8.22
N ASP A 64 5.17 2.07 9.45
CA ASP A 64 4.85 2.82 10.67
C ASP A 64 5.41 4.25 10.65
N ALA A 65 6.62 4.41 10.14
CA ALA A 65 7.20 5.73 9.92
C ALA A 65 6.39 6.54 8.90
N SER A 66 5.90 5.93 7.81
CA SER A 66 5.03 6.62 6.83
C SER A 66 3.70 7.07 7.41
N PHE A 67 3.07 6.29 8.29
CA PHE A 67 1.87 6.74 9.01
C PHE A 67 2.17 7.97 9.88
N THR A 68 3.29 7.93 10.61
CA THR A 68 3.71 9.02 11.50
C THR A 68 4.04 10.31 10.73
N ASP A 69 4.82 10.18 9.65
CA ASP A 69 5.23 11.32 8.80
C ASP A 69 4.03 12.04 8.18
N GLN A 70 3.03 11.27 7.76
CA GLN A 70 1.79 11.79 7.18
C GLN A 70 0.75 12.25 8.22
N GLY A 71 1.02 12.05 9.51
CA GLY A 71 0.07 12.34 10.60
C GLY A 71 -1.21 11.49 10.54
N ILE A 72 -1.11 10.26 10.02
CA ILE A 72 -2.23 9.33 9.84
C ILE A 72 -2.29 8.38 11.03
N ASP A 73 -3.48 8.26 11.62
CA ASP A 73 -3.73 7.29 12.68
C ASP A 73 -3.87 5.87 12.09
N ALA A 74 -2.86 5.03 12.35
CA ALA A 74 -2.78 3.66 11.84
C ALA A 74 -3.82 2.68 12.43
N ALA A 75 -4.54 3.09 13.48
CA ALA A 75 -5.67 2.35 14.05
C ALA A 75 -7.00 2.70 13.37
N ASN A 76 -7.06 3.82 12.64
CA ASN A 76 -8.20 4.22 11.82
C ASN A 76 -8.05 3.76 10.37
N PHE A 77 -9.11 3.96 9.59
CA PHE A 77 -9.07 3.68 8.16
C PHE A 77 -8.19 4.71 7.44
N PHE A 78 -7.51 4.25 6.39
CA PHE A 78 -6.70 5.09 5.51
C PHE A 78 -6.80 4.57 4.08
N TYR A 79 -6.25 5.35 3.15
CA TYR A 79 -6.14 4.98 1.75
C TYR A 79 -4.67 4.74 1.41
N VAL A 80 -4.43 3.71 0.61
CA VAL A 80 -3.13 3.42 0.03
C VAL A 80 -3.27 3.58 -1.48
N ASN A 81 -2.47 4.46 -2.04
CA ASN A 81 -2.48 4.77 -3.46
C ASN A 81 -1.24 4.13 -4.06
N PHE A 82 -1.45 3.13 -4.90
CA PHE A 82 -0.36 2.47 -5.62
C PHE A 82 -0.06 3.21 -6.92
N TYR A 83 1.20 3.23 -7.30
CA TYR A 83 1.65 3.80 -8.55
C TYR A 83 2.86 3.04 -9.06
N GLN A 84 3.08 3.13 -10.37
CA GLN A 84 4.30 2.59 -10.95
C GLN A 84 5.49 3.29 -10.31
N PRO A 85 6.53 2.55 -9.93
CA PRO A 85 7.78 3.18 -9.55
C PRO A 85 8.16 4.11 -10.69
N ARG A 86 8.51 5.37 -10.38
CA ARG A 86 9.08 6.23 -11.43
C ARG A 86 10.27 5.46 -11.95
N LYS A 87 10.21 4.99 -13.22
CA LYS A 87 11.41 4.57 -13.92
C LYS A 87 12.33 5.78 -13.84
N ILE A 88 13.32 5.71 -12.95
CA ILE A 88 14.44 6.61 -13.01
C ILE A 88 15.05 6.26 -14.37
N ILE A 89 14.74 7.08 -15.37
CA ILE A 89 15.50 7.08 -16.60
C ILE A 89 16.85 7.60 -16.13
N GLU A 90 17.75 6.69 -15.78
CA GLU A 90 19.17 7.01 -15.65
C GLU A 90 19.56 7.60 -17.01
N MET A 91 19.69 8.92 -17.06
CA MET A 91 20.25 9.66 -18.19
C MET A 91 21.77 9.56 -18.15
#